data_AF-A0A8J4PTE8-F1
#
_entry.id   AF-A0A8J4PTE8-F1
#
_cell.length_a   1.000
_cell.length_b   1.000
_cell.length_c   1.000
_cell.angle_alpha   90.00
_cell.angle_beta   90.00
_cell.angle_gamma   90.00
#
_symmetry.space_group_name_H-M   'P 1'
#
loop_
_entity.id
_entity.type
_entity.pdbx_description
1 polymer ?
#
loop_
_entity_poly.entity_id
_entity_poly.type
_entity_poly.pdbx_seq_one_letter_code
_entity_poly.pdbx_strand_id
1 'polypeptide(L)'
;YISKKCSPIELKEQYSSGILRLNLTTTDNEKALSHIRNHLHVAIIEKEETNSIIININKDPEISSFIQLLSVDSEIQTSITDWSISEIELEDAYNSILKKDK
;
A
#
# COMPACT_ATOMS: atom_id res chain seq x y z
N TYR A 1 1.14 -10.97 -2.92
CA TYR A 1 1.67 -11.71 -1.77
C TYR A 1 3.18 -11.78 -1.94
N ILE A 2 3.92 -10.85 -1.32
CA ILE A 2 5.38 -10.95 -1.26
C ILE A 2 5.70 -11.48 0.14
N SER A 3 5.81 -12.80 0.23
CA SER A 3 6.35 -13.53 1.39
C SER A 3 7.85 -13.78 1.19
N LYS A 4 8.56 -12.78 0.67
CA LYS A 4 10.02 -12.82 0.52
C LYS A 4 10.57 -11.59 1.20
N LYS A 5 11.55 -11.80 2.07
CA LYS A 5 12.41 -10.78 2.66
C LYS A 5 12.86 -9.84 1.54
N CYS A 6 12.18 -8.71 1.36
CA CYS A 6 12.63 -7.68 0.45
C CYS A 6 13.93 -7.13 1.02
N SER A 7 15.03 -7.36 0.31
CA SER A 7 16.31 -6.81 0.70
C SER A 7 16.28 -5.28 0.55
N PRO A 8 17.06 -4.52 1.36
CA PRO A 8 17.08 -3.06 1.27
C PRO A 8 17.50 -2.56 -0.13
N ILE A 9 18.21 -3.39 -0.90
CA ILE A 9 18.59 -3.09 -2.29
C ILE A 9 17.38 -3.20 -3.21
N GLU A 10 16.61 -4.29 -3.12
CA GLU A 10 15.39 -4.46 -3.91
C GLU A 10 14.36 -3.35 -3.61
N LEU A 11 14.25 -2.91 -2.36
CA LEU A 11 13.42 -1.77 -2.00
C LEU A 11 13.96 -0.46 -2.58
N LYS A 12 15.28 -0.22 -2.53
CA LYS A 12 15.86 0.96 -3.20
C LYS A 12 15.63 0.97 -4.70
N GLU A 13 15.70 -0.19 -5.36
CA GLU A 13 15.43 -0.29 -6.79
C GLU A 13 13.93 -0.09 -7.09
N GLN A 14 13.05 -0.77 -6.36
CA GLN A 14 11.60 -0.67 -6.53
C GLN A 14 11.03 0.70 -6.18
N TYR A 15 11.62 1.41 -5.22
CA TYR A 15 11.16 2.72 -4.74
C TYR A 15 12.16 3.84 -5.09
N SER A 16 12.94 3.65 -6.16
CA SER A 16 13.91 4.63 -6.67
C SER A 16 13.30 5.99 -7.01
N SER A 17 11.99 6.01 -7.30
CA SER A 17 11.22 7.23 -7.59
C SER A 17 10.59 7.88 -6.36
N GLY A 18 10.75 7.26 -5.18
CA GLY A 18 10.13 7.67 -3.92
C GLY A 18 9.09 6.66 -3.44
N ILE A 19 8.73 6.73 -2.17
CA ILE A 19 7.78 5.81 -1.54
C ILE A 19 6.64 6.60 -0.91
N LEU A 20 5.41 6.14 -1.18
CA LEU A 20 4.20 6.68 -0.59
C LEU A 20 3.60 5.63 0.35
N ARG A 21 3.15 6.08 1.51
CA ARG A 21 2.34 5.29 2.45
C ARG A 21 0.88 5.61 2.22
N LEU A 22 0.10 4.60 1.90
CA LEU A 22 -1.34 4.67 1.79
C LEU A 22 -1.97 3.99 3.00
N ASN A 23 -2.71 4.77 3.80
CA ASN A 23 -3.56 4.24 4.86
C ASN A 23 -4.98 4.16 4.32
N LEU A 24 -5.59 2.99 4.44
CA LEU A 24 -6.93 2.70 3.98
C LEU A 24 -7.77 2.32 5.18
N THR A 25 -8.89 3.00 5.38
CA THR A 25 -9.92 2.58 6.33
C THR A 25 -10.88 1.66 5.61
N THR A 26 -11.03 0.46 6.12
CA THR A 26 -11.74 -0.63 5.44
C THR A 26 -12.86 -1.19 6.30
N THR A 27 -13.92 -1.63 5.64
CA THR A 27 -15.01 -2.41 6.25
C THR A 27 -14.88 -3.89 5.95
N ASP A 28 -14.12 -4.23 4.90
CA ASP A 28 -13.85 -5.59 4.44
C ASP A 28 -12.41 -5.66 3.92
N ASN A 29 -11.51 -6.18 4.76
CA ASN A 29 -10.09 -6.28 4.45
C ASN A 29 -9.82 -7.17 3.24
N GLU A 30 -10.53 -8.30 3.11
CA GLU A 30 -10.27 -9.24 2.02
C GLU A 30 -10.60 -8.61 0.67
N LYS A 31 -11.73 -7.91 0.57
CA LYS A 31 -12.10 -7.17 -0.64
C LYS A 31 -11.15 -6.01 -0.92
N ALA A 32 -10.84 -5.19 0.10
CA ALA A 32 -9.91 -4.08 -0.07
C ALA A 32 -8.55 -4.56 -0.57
N LEU A 33 -8.01 -5.64 0.01
CA LEU A 33 -6.76 -6.27 -0.44
C LEU A 33 -6.87 -6.82 -1.86
N SER A 34 -8.02 -7.38 -2.25
CA SER A 34 -8.25 -7.81 -3.63
C SER A 34 -8.18 -6.63 -4.61
N HIS A 35 -8.85 -5.51 -4.31
CA HIS A 35 -8.79 -4.30 -5.12
C HIS A 35 -7.38 -3.73 -5.22
N ILE A 36 -6.65 -3.66 -4.10
CA ILE A 36 -5.25 -3.22 -4.07
C ILE A 36 -4.40 -4.14 -4.96
N ARG A 37 -4.53 -5.46 -4.83
CA ARG A 37 -3.72 -6.42 -5.61
C ARG A 37 -4.00 -6.35 -7.11
N ASN A 38 -5.24 -6.07 -7.51
CA ASN A 38 -5.62 -5.98 -8.91
C ASN A 38 -5.10 -4.70 -9.58
N HIS A 39 -4.91 -3.62 -8.82
CA HIS A 39 -4.53 -2.31 -9.37
C HIS A 39 -3.10 -1.87 -9.03
N LEU A 40 -2.53 -2.40 -7.94
CA LEU A 40 -1.19 -2.07 -7.45
C LEU A 40 -0.37 -3.37 -7.32
N HIS A 41 0.28 -3.75 -8.41
CA HIS A 41 1.11 -4.95 -8.47
C HIS A 41 2.34 -4.90 -7.55
N VAL A 42 2.79 -3.70 -7.17
CA VAL A 42 4.00 -3.47 -6.36
C VAL A 42 3.68 -2.92 -4.95
N ALA A 43 2.47 -3.19 -4.44
CA ALA A 43 2.11 -2.79 -3.07
C ALA A 43 2.69 -3.73 -2.01
N ILE A 44 3.34 -3.17 -1.00
CA ILE A 44 3.82 -3.90 0.19
C ILE A 44 2.92 -3.57 1.37
N ILE A 45 2.31 -4.59 1.98
CA ILE A 45 1.43 -4.42 3.14
C ILE A 45 2.28 -4.24 4.39
N GLU A 46 2.34 -3.01 4.88
CA GLU A 46 2.99 -2.66 6.14
C GLU A 46 2.18 -3.20 7.32
N LYS A 47 0.88 -2.88 7.40
CA LYS A 47 0.01 -3.27 8.51
C LYS A 47 -1.38 -3.66 8.02
N GLU A 48 -1.96 -4.65 8.66
CA GLU A 48 -3.34 -5.08 8.44
C GLU A 48 -4.00 -5.23 9.82
N GLU A 49 -5.03 -4.44 10.07
CA GLU A 49 -5.88 -4.46 11.25
C GLU A 49 -7.34 -4.60 10.81
N THR A 50 -8.23 -4.97 11.71
CA THR A 50 -9.62 -5.33 11.40
C THR A 50 -10.36 -4.34 10.48
N ASN A 51 -10.07 -3.03 10.60
CA ASN A 51 -10.70 -1.97 9.80
C ASN A 51 -9.68 -1.02 9.17
N SER A 52 -8.41 -1.41 9.08
CA SER A 52 -7.36 -0.53 8.59
C SER A 52 -6.25 -1.31 7.90
N ILE A 53 -5.86 -0.84 6.72
CA ILE A 53 -4.77 -1.41 5.95
C ILE A 53 -3.78 -0.30 5.64
N ILE A 54 -2.52 -0.52 6.00
CA ILE A 54 -1.41 0.38 5.67
C ILE A 54 -0.54 -0.32 4.65
N ILE A 55 -0.39 0.28 3.49
CA ILE A 55 0.46 -0.23 2.41
C ILE A 55 1.48 0.82 1.98
N ASN A 56 2.65 0.35 1.58
CA ASN A 56 3.70 1.16 0.99
C ASN A 56 3.76 0.87 -0.52
N ILE A 57 3.74 1.93 -1.31
CA ILE A 57 3.59 1.90 -2.77
C ILE A 57 4.59 2.86 -3.41
N ASN A 58 5.13 2.50 -4.57
CA ASN A 58 6.13 3.31 -5.26
C ASN A 58 5.47 4.57 -5.80
N LYS A 59 6.14 5.72 -5.71
CA LYS A 59 5.69 7.00 -6.28
C LYS A 59 5.73 6.95 -7.81
N ASP A 60 4.83 6.15 -8.37
CA ASP A 60 4.67 5.86 -9.78
C ASP A 60 3.35 6.47 -10.27
N PRO A 61 3.24 6.95 -11.52
CA PRO A 61 1.99 7.42 -12.11
C PRO A 61 0.81 6.43 -11.99
N GLU A 62 1.05 5.13 -11.84
CA GLU A 62 0.00 4.14 -11.59
C GLU A 62 -0.80 4.43 -10.29
N ILE A 63 -0.17 5.06 -9.29
CA ILE A 63 -0.86 5.47 -8.06
C ILE A 63 -1.97 6.47 -8.35
N SER A 64 -1.74 7.45 -9.22
CA SER A 64 -2.75 8.47 -9.52
C SER A 64 -4.03 7.84 -10.06
N SER A 65 -3.91 6.79 -10.86
CA SER A 65 -5.04 6.02 -11.38
C SER A 65 -5.77 5.28 -10.26
N PHE A 66 -5.04 4.64 -9.35
CA PHE A 66 -5.64 3.96 -8.20
C PHE A 66 -6.34 4.92 -7.24
N ILE A 67 -5.73 6.08 -6.94
CA ILE A 67 -6.34 7.12 -6.11
C ILE A 67 -7.63 7.63 -6.74
N GLN A 68 -7.64 7.82 -8.07
CA GLN A 68 -8.85 8.21 -8.78
C GLN A 68 -9.93 7.13 -8.62
N LEU A 69 -9.59 5.84 -8.77
CA LEU A 69 -10.51 4.73 -8.56
C LEU A 69 -11.10 4.71 -7.14
N LEU A 70 -10.31 4.95 -6.09
CA LEU A 70 -10.83 5.07 -4.72
C LEU A 70 -11.90 6.16 -4.60
N SER A 71 -11.81 7.24 -5.38
CA SER A 71 -12.76 8.35 -5.36
C SER A 71 -13.98 8.18 -6.27
N VAL A 72 -13.90 7.37 -7.34
CA VAL A 72 -15.00 7.24 -8.32
C VAL A 72 -15.66 5.87 -8.37
N ASP A 73 -14.98 4.81 -7.95
CA ASP A 73 -15.49 3.45 -8.05
C ASP A 73 -16.37 3.10 -6.85
N SER A 74 -17.68 2.98 -7.10
CA SER A 74 -18.66 2.66 -6.06
C SER A 74 -18.45 1.28 -5.43
N GLU A 75 -17.88 0.32 -6.17
CA GLU A 75 -17.61 -1.02 -5.65
C GLU A 75 -16.47 -0.97 -4.63
N ILE A 76 -15.38 -0.26 -4.98
CA ILE A 76 -14.25 -0.06 -4.06
C ILE A 76 -14.72 0.69 -2.80
N GLN A 77 -15.54 1.71 -2.95
CA GLN A 77 -16.09 2.50 -1.83
C GLN A 77 -16.97 1.70 -0.87
N THR A 78 -17.49 0.53 -1.26
CA THR A 78 -18.20 -0.36 -0.32
C THR A 78 -17.25 -1.02 0.68
N SER A 79 -15.98 -1.17 0.32
CA SER A 79 -14.96 -1.87 1.11
C SER A 79 -13.91 -0.93 1.72
N ILE A 80 -13.64 0.19 1.06
CA ILE A 80 -12.71 1.24 1.50
C ILE A 80 -13.51 2.52 1.69
N THR A 81 -13.72 2.90 2.95
CA THR A 81 -14.58 4.05 3.28
C THR A 81 -13.81 5.36 3.36
N ASP A 82 -12.50 5.29 3.62
CA ASP A 82 -11.64 6.46 3.75
C ASP A 82 -10.20 6.07 3.40
N TRP A 83 -9.40 7.04 2.95
CA TRP A 83 -8.00 6.81 2.62
C TRP A 83 -7.16 8.07 2.78
N SER A 84 -5.89 7.88 3.11
CA SER A 84 -4.91 8.97 3.17
C SER A 84 -3.57 8.52 2.60
N ILE A 85 -2.90 9.43 1.90
CA ILE A 85 -1.58 9.18 1.32
C ILE A 85 -0.55 10.17 1.88
N SER A 86 0.60 9.66 2.27
CA SER A 86 1.71 10.44 2.79
C SER A 86 3.00 10.00 2.13
N GLU A 87 3.85 10.95 1.75
CA GLU A 87 5.22 10.65 1.35
C GLU A 87 6.03 10.28 2.59
N ILE A 88 6.81 9.20 2.49
CA ILE A 88 7.67 8.74 3.59
C ILE A 88 9.11 8.55 3.07
N GLU A 89 10.07 8.49 3.98
CA GLU A 89 11.43 8.14 3.59
C GLU A 89 11.56 6.63 3.38
N LEU A 90 12.44 6.25 2.45
CA LEU A 90 12.69 4.84 2.13
C LEU A 90 13.23 4.07 3.34
N GLU A 91 13.99 4.74 4.21
CA GLU A 91 14.49 4.18 5.46
C GLU A 91 13.37 3.91 6.48
N ASP A 92 12.39 4.82 6.59
CA ASP A 92 11.22 4.62 7.44
C ASP A 92 10.36 3.45 6.97
N ALA A 93 10.11 3.37 5.66
CA ALA A 93 9.39 2.25 5.08
C ALA A 93 10.12 0.92 5.32
N TYR A 94 11.45 0.91 5.14
CA TYR A 94 12.27 -0.27 5.38
C TYR A 94 12.21 -0.71 6.83
N ASN A 95 12.34 0.22 7.77
CA ASN A 95 12.24 -0.06 9.20
C ASN A 95 10.86 -0.60 9.58
N SER A 96 9.79 -0.06 9.00
CA SER A 96 8.42 -0.56 9.20
C SER A 96 8.24 -1.98 8.67
N ILE A 97 8.77 -2.30 7.49
CA ILE A 97 8.70 -3.64 6.88
C ILE A 97 9.51 -4.65 7.70
N LEU A 98 10.75 -4.30 8.08
CA LEU A 98 11.63 -5.18 8.86
C LEU A 98 11.14 -5.44 10.28
N LYS A 99 10.54 -4.44 10.95
CA LYS A 99 10.03 -4.60 12.32
C LYS A 99 8.91 -5.63 12.42
N LYS A 100 8.25 -5.98 11.30
CA LYS A 100 7.20 -6.99 11.24
C LYS A 100 7.71 -8.44 11.34
N ASP A 101 9.02 -8.65 11.12
CA ASP A 101 9.67 -9.97 11.13
C ASP A 101 10.30 -10.33 12.51
N LYS A 102 10.02 -9.55 13.58
CA LYS A 102 10.62 -9.71 14.91
C LYS A 102 9.63 -10.16 15.98
#